data_AF-A0A960K4U1-F1
#
_entry.id   AF-A0A960K4U1-F1
#
_cell.length_a   1.000
_cell.length_b   1.000
_cell.length_c   1.000
_cell.angle_alpha   90.00
_cell.angle_beta   90.00
_cell.angle_gamma   90.00
#
_symmetry.space_group_name_H-M   'P 1'
#
loop_
_entity.id
_entity.type
_entity.pdbx_description
1 polymer ?
#
loop_
_entity_poly.entity_id
_entity_poly.type
_entity_poly.pdbx_seq_one_letter_code
_entity_poly.pdbx_strand_id
1 'polypeptide(L)'
;MGRRTAGYGCTLALVLLLGCGPGRGGAKGASGGADPSRWSRPPVILISIDTLRADRLPAYGYQGVATPHFDELRRDAVLFENAYSPVPLTLPSHASLLTGLRPPDHGVRDN
;
A
#
# COMPACT_ATOMS: atom_id res chain seq x y z
N MET A 1 -6.88 23.47 27.29
CA MET A 1 -8.13 22.90 27.85
C MET A 1 -9.27 23.39 26.99
N GLY A 2 -9.99 22.51 26.26
CA GLY A 2 -11.30 22.85 25.66
C GLY A 2 -11.44 22.89 24.13
N ARG A 3 -11.57 21.70 23.52
CA ARG A 3 -12.56 21.28 22.47
C ARG A 3 -12.71 22.17 21.21
N ARG A 4 -12.27 21.74 20.01
CA ARG A 4 -12.94 20.82 19.05
C ARG A 4 -14.42 21.09 18.76
N THR A 5 -14.70 21.64 17.57
CA THR A 5 -15.84 21.32 16.66
C THR A 5 -15.41 21.73 15.25
N ALA A 6 -15.18 20.77 14.35
CA ALA A 6 -16.13 20.37 13.30
C ALA A 6 -16.35 21.47 12.24
N GLY A 7 -15.51 21.44 11.21
CA GLY A 7 -15.71 22.17 9.96
C GLY A 7 -15.51 21.19 8.81
N TYR A 8 -16.62 20.65 8.31
CA TYR A 8 -16.70 19.95 7.04
C TYR A 8 -16.13 20.88 5.95
N GLY A 9 -15.03 20.47 5.31
CA GLY A 9 -14.30 21.33 4.39
C GLY A 9 -13.75 20.55 3.22
N CYS A 10 -14.34 20.81 2.05
CA CYS A 10 -13.76 20.60 0.72
C CYS A 10 -13.39 19.17 0.34
N THR A 11 -14.38 18.49 -0.21
CA THR A 11 -14.34 18.00 -1.60
C THR A 11 -13.11 18.47 -2.39
N LEU A 12 -12.22 17.55 -2.74
CA LEU A 12 -11.53 17.61 -4.03
C LEU A 12 -11.23 16.18 -4.48
N ALA A 13 -12.15 15.63 -5.28
CA ALA A 13 -11.88 14.49 -6.13
C ALA A 13 -10.95 14.97 -7.25
N LEU A 14 -9.73 14.44 -7.31
CA LEU A 14 -8.85 14.62 -8.45
C LEU A 14 -8.88 13.35 -9.30
N VAL A 15 -9.71 13.39 -10.35
CA VAL A 15 -9.67 12.44 -11.46
C VAL A 15 -8.68 13.01 -12.49
N LEU A 16 -7.55 12.32 -12.71
CA LEU A 16 -6.61 12.63 -13.77
C LEU A 16 -6.95 11.76 -15.00
N LEU A 17 -7.60 12.37 -15.98
CA LEU A 17 -7.76 11.81 -17.33
C LEU A 17 -6.53 12.17 -18.18
N LEU A 18 -5.95 11.14 -18.80
CA LEU A 18 -4.80 11.20 -19.71
C LEU A 18 -5.15 11.95 -21.01
N GLY A 19 -4.34 12.95 -21.36
CA GLY A 19 -4.37 13.62 -22.66
C GLY A 19 -3.31 13.03 -23.61
N CYS A 20 -3.73 12.65 -24.81
CA CYS A 20 -2.88 12.17 -25.90
C CYS A 20 -2.55 13.36 -26.84
N GLY A 21 -1.28 13.73 -26.98
CA GLY A 21 -0.79 14.69 -27.97
C GLY A 21 0.08 14.00 -29.02
N PRO A 22 0.04 14.40 -30.31
CA PRO A 22 0.81 13.73 -31.36
C PRO A 22 2.22 14.34 -31.48
N GLY A 23 3.23 13.64 -30.97
CA GLY A 23 4.64 14.01 -31.09
C GLY A 23 5.46 12.89 -31.74
N ARG A 24 5.96 13.14 -32.95
CA ARG A 24 6.67 12.19 -33.82
C ARG A 24 8.07 11.81 -33.30
N GLY A 25 8.35 10.50 -33.31
CA GLY A 25 9.62 9.92 -33.77
C GLY A 25 10.73 9.68 -32.74
N GLY A 26 11.08 8.40 -32.51
CA GLY A 26 12.40 8.03 -31.96
C GLY A 26 12.48 6.73 -31.16
N ALA A 27 12.78 5.62 -31.87
CA ALA A 27 13.49 4.40 -31.42
C ALA A 27 13.00 3.56 -30.22
N LYS A 28 12.56 2.34 -30.57
CA LYS A 28 12.77 1.03 -29.94
C LYS A 28 12.59 0.86 -28.42
N GLY A 29 11.49 0.20 -28.10
CA GLY A 29 11.35 -0.78 -27.02
C GLY A 29 10.01 -1.46 -27.25
N ALA A 30 9.93 -2.78 -27.14
CA ALA A 30 8.66 -3.49 -27.26
C ALA A 30 7.72 -2.99 -26.16
N SER A 31 6.91 -1.98 -26.46
CA SER A 31 5.78 -1.58 -25.66
C SER A 31 4.73 -2.68 -25.82
N GLY A 32 4.91 -3.76 -25.06
CA GLY A 32 3.79 -4.59 -24.63
C GLY A 32 2.89 -3.69 -23.80
N GLY A 33 2.10 -2.86 -24.48
CA GLY A 33 1.04 -2.05 -23.93
C GLY A 33 0.10 -3.06 -23.29
N ALA A 34 0.30 -3.24 -21.99
CA ALA A 34 -0.32 -4.31 -21.28
C ALA A 34 -1.79 -3.90 -21.16
N ASP A 35 -2.62 -4.45 -22.04
CA ASP A 35 -4.05 -4.14 -22.12
C ASP A 35 -4.64 -4.12 -20.69
N PRO A 36 -5.18 -2.98 -20.22
CA PRO A 36 -5.79 -2.91 -18.89
C PRO A 36 -6.99 -3.86 -18.78
N SER A 37 -7.52 -4.35 -19.90
CA SER A 37 -8.58 -5.35 -19.97
C SER A 37 -8.10 -6.80 -19.79
N ARG A 38 -6.78 -7.07 -19.88
CA ARG A 38 -6.23 -8.45 -19.80
C ARG A 38 -6.48 -9.12 -18.45
N TRP A 39 -6.78 -8.34 -17.43
CA TRP A 39 -7.14 -8.82 -16.11
C TRP A 39 -8.43 -8.13 -15.65
N SER A 40 -9.58 -8.60 -16.17
CA SER A 40 -10.90 -8.21 -15.63
C SER A 40 -11.02 -8.50 -14.13
N ARG A 41 -10.18 -9.42 -13.61
CA ARG A 41 -9.98 -9.75 -12.20
C ARG A 41 -8.50 -10.03 -11.97
N PRO A 42 -7.67 -9.00 -11.69
CA PRO A 42 -6.24 -9.22 -11.49
C PRO A 42 -6.01 -10.14 -10.29
N PRO A 43 -5.04 -11.06 -10.37
CA PRO A 43 -4.65 -11.84 -9.21
C PRO A 43 -4.12 -10.90 -8.12
N VAL A 44 -4.54 -11.14 -6.89
CA VAL A 44 -4.07 -10.40 -5.71
C VAL A 44 -3.13 -11.30 -4.94
N ILE A 45 -1.89 -10.85 -4.75
CA ILE A 45 -0.88 -11.55 -3.95
C ILE A 45 -0.67 -10.75 -2.67
N LEU A 46 -0.99 -11.37 -1.52
CA LEU A 46 -0.72 -10.80 -0.20
C LEU A 46 0.57 -11.40 0.36
N ILE A 47 1.58 -10.55 0.57
CA ILE A 47 2.84 -10.91 1.23
C ILE A 47 2.83 -10.27 2.62
N SER A 48 2.86 -11.09 3.67
CA SER A 48 2.97 -10.64 5.07
C SER A 48 4.29 -11.11 5.65
N ILE A 49 4.91 -10.27 6.49
CA ILE A 49 6.14 -10.60 7.22
C ILE A 49 5.84 -10.41 8.70
N ASP A 50 5.94 -11.49 9.47
CA ASP A 50 5.68 -11.43 10.90
C ASP A 50 6.81 -10.71 11.64
N THR A 51 6.44 -9.94 12.66
CA THR A 51 7.36 -9.18 13.53
C THR A 51 8.25 -8.13 12.84
N LEU A 52 7.92 -7.70 11.62
CA LEU A 52 8.69 -6.71 10.88
C LEU A 52 8.51 -5.30 11.46
N ARG A 53 9.63 -4.64 11.78
CA ARG A 53 9.64 -3.26 12.24
C ARG A 53 9.87 -2.28 11.09
N ALA A 54 9.01 -1.28 10.98
CA ALA A 54 9.16 -0.22 9.97
C ALA A 54 10.49 0.55 10.10
N ASP A 55 10.91 0.87 11.32
CA ASP A 55 12.15 1.63 11.60
C ASP A 55 13.46 0.84 11.34
N ARG A 56 13.34 -0.41 10.88
CA ARG A 56 14.47 -1.27 10.49
C ARG A 56 14.53 -1.53 8.99
N LEU A 57 13.78 -0.77 8.19
CA LEU A 57 13.74 -0.89 6.74
C LEU A 57 14.30 0.36 6.05
N PRO A 58 15.13 0.19 5.00
CA PRO A 58 15.64 1.31 4.19
C PRO A 58 14.53 2.17 3.58
N ALA A 59 13.39 1.57 3.25
CA ALA A 59 12.21 2.28 2.76
C ALA A 59 11.70 3.36 3.73
N TYR A 60 12.01 3.25 5.03
CA TYR A 60 11.67 4.24 6.06
C TYR A 60 12.91 4.94 6.64
N GLY A 61 14.05 4.89 5.93
CA GLY A 61 15.27 5.63 6.26
C GLY A 61 16.36 4.86 7.01
N TYR A 62 16.15 3.59 7.36
CA TYR A 62 17.16 2.78 8.06
C TYR A 62 18.33 2.39 7.17
N GLN A 63 19.57 2.65 7.59
CA GLN A 63 20.77 2.42 6.76
C GLN A 63 21.55 1.13 7.15
N GLY A 64 21.05 0.35 8.11
CA GLY A 64 21.78 -0.80 8.66
C GLY A 64 21.53 -2.15 7.95
N VAL A 65 20.74 -2.17 6.87
CA VAL A 65 20.47 -3.37 6.07
C VAL A 65 20.21 -2.98 4.61
N ALA A 66 20.51 -3.86 3.67
CA ALA A 66 20.16 -3.68 2.27
C ALA A 66 18.96 -4.56 1.91
N THR A 67 17.98 -4.01 1.20
CA THR A 67 16.76 -4.72 0.78
C THR A 67 16.51 -4.57 -0.73
N PRO A 68 17.44 -5.02 -1.59
CA PRO A 68 17.43 -4.69 -3.02
C PRO A 68 16.13 -5.10 -3.74
N HIS A 69 15.56 -6.26 -3.40
CA HIS A 69 14.29 -6.72 -4.00
C HIS A 69 13.08 -5.90 -3.52
N PHE A 70 13.09 -5.45 -2.26
CA PHE A 70 12.03 -4.57 -1.75
C PHE A 70 12.13 -3.18 -2.36
N ASP A 71 13.35 -2.68 -2.56
CA ASP A 71 13.62 -1.39 -3.20
C ASP A 71 13.22 -1.40 -4.68
N GLU A 72 13.44 -2.52 -5.38
CA GLU A 72 12.97 -2.72 -6.75
C GLU A 72 11.43 -2.73 -6.82
N LEU A 73 10.77 -3.50 -5.94
CA LEU A 73 9.30 -3.53 -5.85
C LEU A 73 8.73 -2.12 -5.57
N ARG A 74 9.41 -1.32 -4.74
CA ARG A 74 8.95 0.01 -4.35
C ARG A 74 8.89 1.01 -5.50
N ARG A 75 9.66 0.81 -6.58
CA ARG A 75 9.71 1.74 -7.72
C ARG A 75 8.35 1.95 -8.37
N ASP A 76 7.53 0.89 -8.41
CA ASP A 76 6.20 0.88 -9.02
C ASP A 76 5.07 0.69 -7.97
N ALA A 77 5.37 0.89 -6.69
CA ALA A 77 4.43 0.69 -5.58
C ALA A 77 4.11 1.98 -4.83
N VAL A 78 2.98 1.96 -4.11
CA VAL A 78 2.63 3.02 -3.15
C VAL A 78 3.12 2.61 -1.77
N LEU A 79 3.95 3.46 -1.15
CA LEU A 79 4.39 3.29 0.23
C LEU A 79 3.43 4.02 1.17
N PHE A 80 2.88 3.30 2.14
CA PHE A 80 2.11 3.89 3.23
C PHE A 80 3.04 4.19 4.41
N GLU A 81 3.33 5.47 4.65
CA GLU A 81 4.21 5.89 5.76
C GLU A 81 3.57 5.67 7.15
N ASN A 82 2.23 5.60 7.19
CA ASN A 82 1.44 5.48 8.41
C ASN A 82 0.47 4.29 8.31
N ALA A 83 1.01 3.07 8.36
CA ALA A 83 0.25 1.82 8.44
C ALA A 83 0.45 1.18 9.82
N TYR A 84 -0.65 0.92 10.55
CA TYR A 84 -0.60 0.44 11.93
C TYR A 84 -1.21 -0.95 12.07
N SER A 85 -0.59 -1.79 12.90
CA SER A 85 -1.20 -3.05 13.33
C SER A 85 -2.38 -2.77 14.27
N PRO A 86 -3.54 -3.46 14.12
CA PRO A 86 -4.67 -3.33 15.04
C PRO A 86 -4.32 -3.71 16.48
N VAL A 87 -3.35 -4.62 16.66
CA VAL A 87 -2.87 -5.12 17.96
C VAL A 87 -1.45 -5.68 17.81
N PRO A 88 -0.56 -5.57 18.82
CA PRO A 88 0.82 -6.08 18.73
C PRO A 88 0.91 -7.60 19.04
N LEU A 89 0.02 -8.40 18.46
CA LEU A 89 -0.03 -9.87 18.62
C LEU A 89 -0.27 -10.53 17.26
N THR A 90 0.51 -11.57 16.94
CA THR A 90 0.55 -12.20 15.61
C THR A 90 -0.81 -12.74 15.17
N LEU A 91 -1.44 -13.62 15.96
CA LEU A 91 -2.70 -14.25 15.59
C LEU A 91 -3.85 -13.23 15.42
N PRO A 92 -4.18 -12.37 16.40
CA PRO A 92 -5.28 -11.43 16.25
C PRO A 92 -5.00 -10.35 15.20
N SER A 93 -3.74 -9.95 14.95
CA SER A 93 -3.40 -9.01 13.87
C SER A 93 -3.65 -9.62 12.49
N HIS A 94 -3.22 -10.86 12.27
CA HIS A 94 -3.50 -11.57 11.00
C HIS A 94 -5.00 -11.86 10.83
N ALA A 95 -5.72 -12.18 11.91
CA ALA A 95 -7.17 -12.32 11.85
C ALA A 95 -7.84 -11.00 11.41
N SER A 96 -7.40 -9.85 11.93
CA SER A 96 -7.88 -8.55 11.49
C SER A 96 -7.55 -8.28 10.01
N LEU A 97 -6.33 -8.62 9.56
CA LEU A 97 -5.90 -8.45 8.16
C LEU A 97 -6.77 -9.24 7.17
N LEU A 98 -7.10 -10.49 7.51
CA LEU A 98 -7.83 -11.40 6.62
C LEU A 98 -9.35 -11.21 6.66
N THR A 99 -9.89 -10.76 7.80
CA THR A 99 -11.35 -10.56 7.97
C THR A 99 -11.79 -9.13 7.68
N GLY A 100 -10.88 -8.15 7.74
CA GLY A 100 -11.23 -6.72 7.69
C GLY A 100 -11.95 -6.21 8.94
N LEU A 101 -11.97 -7.01 10.02
CA LEU A 101 -12.62 -6.69 11.30
C LEU A 101 -11.56 -6.36 12.36
N ARG A 102 -11.95 -5.68 13.45
CA ARG A 102 -11.04 -5.44 14.59
C ARG A 102 -11.11 -6.61 15.58
N PRO A 103 -10.13 -6.75 16.50
CA PRO A 103 -10.13 -7.85 17.49
C PRO A 103 -11.42 -8.05 18.30
N PRO A 104 -12.13 -6.99 18.72
CA PRO A 104 -13.42 -7.16 19.37
C PRO A 104 -14.50 -7.78 18.47
N ASP A 105 -14.44 -7.49 17.17
CA ASP A 105 -15.45 -7.81 16.16
C ASP A 105 -15.25 -9.23 15.60
N HIS A 106 -14.01 -9.72 15.47
CA HIS A 106 -13.72 -11.11 15.05
C HIS A 106 -13.45 -12.09 16.21
N GLY A 107 -13.46 -11.63 17.46
CA GLY A 107 -13.39 -12.49 18.66
C GLY A 107 -12.01 -13.05 19.03
N VAL A 108 -11.08 -13.18 18.07
CA VAL A 108 -9.68 -13.56 18.33
C VAL A 108 -8.93 -12.43 19.05
N ARG A 109 -8.50 -12.66 20.29
CA ARG A 109 -7.92 -11.62 21.16
C ARG A 109 -6.58 -11.99 21.80
N ASP A 110 -6.20 -13.26 21.70
CA ASP A 110 -4.96 -13.83 22.24
C ASP A 110 -4.51 -14.98 21.33
N ASN A 111 -3.31 -15.51 21.58
CA ASN A 111 -2.72 -16.63 20.85
C ASN A 111 -3.15 -18.00 21.38
#